data_AF-A0A420RKP5-F1
#
_entry.id   AF-A0A420RKP5-F1
#
_cell.length_a   1.000
_cell.length_b   1.000
_cell.length_c   1.000
_cell.angle_alpha   90.00
_cell.angle_beta   90.00
_cell.angle_gamma   90.00
#
_symmetry.space_group_name_H-M   'P 1'
#
loop_
_entity.id
_entity.type
_entity.pdbx_description
1 polymer ?
#
loop_
_entity_poly.entity_id
_entity_poly.type
_entity_poly.pdbx_seq_one_letter_code
_entity_poly.pdbx_strand_id
1 'polypeptide(L)'
;MGKGGLDESIPQFAGVHSGAGTLPAVKEALESVDTVIWIGNYPSDFNTGEFTTVVNKDAIVIDLQRFAVSIGKIQYPVSMKHILQRLVNSLRSNPISMASRHITWDPYPKFNFQASDDLKQDFLWGKLSSFFRPGDVIIGETGTSAFGLCDTKLPSGVMMFNQTVYGSIGYATGAIVGVGQAIKESEGKWKRPVLVTGEGSMHLTIQALADMLRWDLKPIIFVLNNGGYTVERLIHGKEAFYNEVAVLDYSMLGKTFGPAFESKYHGPIKTCGELSSLLRDPNFGNVSCIELVELILPPLDAPSAVIKTGAAIDAFNKAKAKQGPSGIQGGVALKCAAMSLMANDPGELSLSKLLSTLTHTVHPTTYVFATFTDTSNLPPLSETQMIFKESEGVTVIVSKDYAESHKIDYFFPCKMISLNVTSSLEAVGFMAVIATRLAAKGIGCNPVSGFYHDHIFVPLGREEESSEVLVRLAAEKREETEKA
;
A
#
# COMPACT_ATOMS: atom_id res chain seq x y z
N MET A 1 1.70 -1.51 -12.15
CA MET A 1 3.11 -1.84 -11.83
C MET A 1 4.05 -1.86 -13.04
N GLY A 2 3.73 -2.54 -14.15
CA GLY A 2 4.68 -2.75 -15.26
C GLY A 2 4.88 -1.62 -16.29
N LYS A 3 4.33 -0.42 -16.04
CA LYS A 3 4.38 0.69 -17.01
C LYS A 3 5.83 1.16 -17.23
N GLY A 4 6.17 1.51 -18.47
CA GLY A 4 7.55 1.83 -18.87
C GLY A 4 8.42 0.60 -19.22
N GLY A 5 7.91 -0.63 -19.01
CA GLY A 5 8.60 -1.87 -19.43
C GLY A 5 8.41 -2.22 -20.92
N LEU A 6 7.36 -1.70 -21.56
CA LEU A 6 7.04 -1.87 -22.98
C LEU A 6 7.13 -0.50 -23.67
N ASP A 7 7.61 -0.49 -24.92
CA ASP A 7 7.57 0.71 -25.75
C ASP A 7 6.13 1.01 -26.18
N GLU A 8 5.56 2.10 -25.68
CA GLU A 8 4.17 2.50 -25.95
C GLU A 8 3.98 3.12 -27.35
N SER A 9 5.05 3.26 -28.15
CA SER A 9 4.98 3.72 -29.54
C SER A 9 4.66 2.63 -30.55
N ILE A 10 4.67 1.35 -30.14
CA ILE A 10 4.33 0.25 -31.05
C ILE A 10 2.84 0.34 -31.47
N PRO A 11 2.50 0.04 -32.74
CA PRO A 11 1.10 0.13 -33.21
C PRO A 11 0.11 -0.79 -32.49
N GLN A 12 0.61 -1.82 -31.81
CA GLN A 12 -0.19 -2.80 -31.06
C GLN A 12 -0.40 -2.41 -29.59
N PHE A 13 0.15 -1.28 -29.14
CA PHE A 13 -0.07 -0.83 -27.77
C PHE A 13 -1.54 -0.43 -27.59
N ALA A 14 -2.24 -1.23 -26.78
CA ALA A 14 -3.68 -1.11 -26.56
C ALA A 14 -4.05 -0.16 -25.42
N GLY A 15 -3.13 0.08 -24.47
CA GLY A 15 -3.37 0.87 -23.26
C GLY A 15 -2.91 0.15 -22.00
N VAL A 16 -3.16 0.76 -20.85
CA VAL A 16 -2.82 0.21 -19.53
C VAL A 16 -4.02 -0.56 -18.96
N HIS A 17 -3.78 -1.78 -18.50
CA HIS A 17 -4.75 -2.58 -17.76
C HIS A 17 -4.51 -2.47 -16.26
N SER A 18 -5.54 -2.13 -15.50
CA SER A 18 -5.54 -1.95 -14.04
C SER A 18 -6.90 -2.32 -13.43
N GLY A 19 -7.55 -3.37 -13.95
CA GLY A 19 -8.87 -3.84 -13.50
C GLY A 19 -9.99 -2.80 -13.64
N ALA A 20 -10.63 -2.43 -12.53
CA ALA A 20 -11.73 -1.46 -12.50
C ALA A 20 -11.32 -0.08 -13.05
N GLY A 21 -10.03 0.27 -12.95
CA GLY A 21 -9.48 1.49 -13.52
C GLY A 21 -9.23 1.43 -15.03
N THR A 22 -9.32 0.25 -15.66
CA THR A 22 -9.03 0.07 -17.09
C THR A 22 -10.01 0.85 -17.97
N LEU A 23 -9.51 1.47 -19.04
CA LEU A 23 -10.35 2.12 -20.04
C LEU A 23 -11.28 1.09 -20.74
N PRO A 24 -12.54 1.45 -21.06
CA PRO A 24 -13.52 0.49 -21.58
C PRO A 24 -13.03 -0.33 -22.80
N ALA A 25 -12.38 0.32 -23.78
CA ALA A 25 -11.89 -0.36 -24.97
C ALA A 25 -10.74 -1.34 -24.67
N VAL A 26 -9.87 -1.02 -23.71
CA VAL A 26 -8.79 -1.91 -23.25
C VAL A 26 -9.37 -3.12 -22.53
N LYS A 27 -10.38 -2.88 -21.69
CA LYS A 27 -11.10 -3.93 -20.95
C LYS A 27 -11.79 -4.89 -21.91
N GLU A 28 -12.54 -4.38 -22.89
CA GLU A 28 -13.21 -5.18 -23.92
C GLU A 28 -12.20 -6.00 -24.76
N ALA A 29 -11.06 -5.39 -25.11
CA ALA A 29 -10.00 -6.10 -25.84
C ALA A 29 -9.44 -7.27 -25.03
N LEU A 30 -9.21 -7.13 -23.72
CA LEU A 30 -8.73 -8.20 -22.85
C LEU A 30 -9.80 -9.28 -22.58
N GLU A 31 -11.06 -8.88 -22.42
CA GLU A 31 -12.15 -9.81 -22.10
C GLU A 31 -12.62 -10.62 -23.31
N SER A 32 -12.28 -10.20 -24.53
CA SER A 32 -12.73 -10.84 -25.79
C SER A 32 -11.74 -11.84 -26.39
N VAL A 33 -10.51 -11.96 -25.88
CA VAL A 33 -9.51 -12.89 -26.42
C VAL A 33 -9.78 -14.33 -26.00
N ASP A 34 -9.30 -15.28 -26.81
CA ASP A 34 -9.30 -16.73 -26.58
C ASP A 34 -7.98 -17.24 -26.01
N THR A 35 -6.95 -16.39 -25.96
CA THR A 35 -5.65 -16.68 -25.33
C THR A 35 -5.04 -15.41 -24.77
N VAL A 36 -4.50 -15.49 -23.55
CA VAL A 36 -3.76 -14.39 -22.90
C VAL A 36 -2.34 -14.85 -22.58
N ILE A 37 -1.34 -14.07 -22.95
CA ILE A 37 0.06 -14.29 -22.55
C ILE A 37 0.43 -13.23 -21.51
N TRP A 38 0.49 -13.66 -20.26
CA TRP A 38 0.99 -12.86 -19.15
C TRP A 38 2.51 -12.99 -19.07
N ILE A 39 3.21 -11.85 -19.01
CA ILE A 39 4.68 -11.81 -18.86
C ILE A 39 5.00 -11.15 -17.53
N GLY A 40 5.39 -11.96 -16.54
CA GLY A 40 5.67 -11.49 -15.18
C GLY A 40 4.47 -10.86 -14.50
N ASN A 41 3.27 -11.40 -14.73
CA ASN A 41 2.06 -10.88 -14.10
C ASN A 41 2.11 -11.05 -12.58
N TYR A 42 1.72 -10.00 -11.85
CA TYR A 42 1.66 -10.02 -10.40
C TYR A 42 0.31 -9.43 -9.95
N PRO A 43 -0.70 -10.27 -9.70
CA PRO A 43 -2.05 -9.80 -9.42
C PRO A 43 -2.20 -9.37 -7.96
N SER A 44 -1.71 -8.18 -7.61
CA SER A 44 -2.07 -7.53 -6.35
C SER A 44 -3.40 -6.76 -6.50
N ASP A 45 -4.02 -6.46 -5.36
CA ASP A 45 -5.15 -5.53 -5.22
C ASP A 45 -5.04 -4.29 -6.13
N PHE A 46 -4.09 -3.39 -5.88
CA PHE A 46 -3.95 -2.15 -6.66
C PHE A 46 -3.53 -2.39 -8.11
N ASN A 47 -2.74 -3.43 -8.39
CA ASN A 47 -2.33 -3.74 -9.76
C ASN A 47 -3.49 -4.29 -10.61
N THR A 48 -4.54 -4.81 -9.97
CA THR A 48 -5.72 -5.41 -10.62
C THR A 48 -7.02 -4.68 -10.29
N GLY A 49 -6.94 -3.49 -9.69
CA GLY A 49 -8.09 -2.68 -9.27
C GLY A 49 -9.03 -3.44 -8.34
N GLU A 50 -8.52 -3.93 -7.21
CA GLU A 50 -9.23 -4.80 -6.25
C GLU A 50 -9.67 -6.14 -6.84
N PHE A 51 -8.77 -6.83 -7.55
CA PHE A 51 -9.04 -8.16 -8.11
C PHE A 51 -10.21 -8.19 -9.10
N THR A 52 -10.51 -7.05 -9.73
CA THR A 52 -11.61 -6.91 -10.72
C THR A 52 -11.17 -7.19 -12.15
N THR A 53 -9.95 -7.69 -12.34
CA THR A 53 -9.48 -8.14 -13.65
C THR A 53 -10.29 -9.36 -14.10
N VAL A 54 -10.89 -9.27 -15.28
CA VAL A 54 -11.63 -10.35 -15.91
C VAL A 54 -10.93 -10.73 -17.21
N VAL A 55 -10.83 -12.03 -17.43
CA VAL A 55 -10.41 -12.64 -18.69
C VAL A 55 -11.52 -13.59 -19.12
N ASN A 56 -11.69 -13.78 -20.43
CA ASN A 56 -12.62 -14.79 -20.95
C ASN A 56 -12.39 -16.14 -20.26
N LYS A 57 -13.47 -16.72 -19.70
CA LYS A 57 -13.44 -18.00 -18.97
C LYS A 57 -12.94 -19.17 -19.83
N ASP A 58 -13.14 -19.09 -21.14
CA ASP A 58 -12.77 -20.13 -22.10
C ASP A 58 -11.38 -19.87 -22.71
N ALA A 59 -10.72 -18.76 -22.34
CA ALA A 59 -9.39 -18.44 -22.85
C ALA A 59 -8.29 -19.30 -22.22
N ILE A 60 -7.29 -19.63 -23.04
CA ILE A 60 -6.05 -20.25 -22.55
C ILE A 60 -5.17 -19.16 -21.96
N VAL A 61 -4.89 -19.24 -20.66
CA VAL A 61 -3.94 -18.34 -20.00
C VAL A 61 -2.55 -18.98 -20.02
N ILE A 62 -1.60 -18.30 -20.63
CA ILE A 62 -0.18 -18.61 -20.60
C ILE A 62 0.49 -17.61 -19.65
N ASP A 63 0.90 -18.06 -18.47
CA ASP A 63 1.53 -17.20 -17.48
C ASP A 63 3.03 -17.49 -17.39
N LEU A 64 3.84 -16.52 -17.83
CA LEU A 64 5.29 -16.62 -17.88
C LEU A 64 5.89 -15.93 -16.64
N GLN A 65 6.32 -16.72 -15.66
CA GLN A 65 6.90 -16.24 -14.41
C GLN A 65 8.42 -16.46 -14.36
N ARG A 66 9.07 -15.82 -13.38
CA ARG A 66 10.54 -15.88 -13.21
C ARG A 66 11.07 -17.31 -13.13
N PHE A 67 10.38 -18.19 -12.41
CA PHE A 67 10.81 -19.55 -12.09
C PHE A 67 9.88 -20.66 -12.60
N ALA A 68 8.70 -20.30 -13.13
CA ALA A 68 7.75 -21.26 -13.66
C ALA A 68 7.01 -20.66 -14.86
N VAL A 69 6.49 -21.52 -15.72
CA VAL A 69 5.56 -21.15 -16.80
C VAL A 69 4.32 -22.01 -16.65
N SER A 70 3.15 -21.38 -16.67
CA SER A 70 1.87 -22.09 -16.67
C SER A 70 1.21 -21.96 -18.04
N ILE A 71 0.67 -23.06 -18.57
CA ILE A 71 -0.18 -23.08 -19.77
C ILE A 71 -1.51 -23.72 -19.37
N GLY A 72 -2.55 -22.90 -19.28
CA GLY A 72 -3.82 -23.30 -18.67
C GLY A 72 -3.61 -23.76 -17.23
N LYS A 73 -3.94 -25.01 -16.94
CA LYS A 73 -3.80 -25.60 -15.59
C LYS A 73 -2.47 -26.33 -15.37
N ILE A 74 -1.63 -26.46 -16.38
CA ILE A 74 -0.36 -27.20 -16.30
C ILE A 74 0.76 -26.23 -16.03
N GLN A 75 1.56 -26.49 -15.01
CA GLN A 75 2.74 -25.71 -14.66
C GLN A 75 4.02 -26.46 -15.01
N TYR A 76 4.98 -25.73 -15.58
CA TYR A 76 6.31 -26.20 -15.96
C TYR A 76 7.36 -25.45 -15.13
N PRO A 77 8.32 -26.13 -14.47
CA PRO A 77 9.35 -25.51 -13.66
C PRO A 77 10.48 -24.95 -14.52
N VAL A 78 10.16 -23.98 -15.38
CA VAL A 78 11.08 -23.35 -16.32
C VAL A 78 10.99 -21.83 -16.22
N SER A 79 12.13 -21.15 -16.38
CA SER A 79 12.17 -19.69 -16.32
C SER A 79 11.64 -19.04 -17.59
N MET A 80 10.83 -17.98 -17.44
CA MET A 80 10.36 -17.16 -18.56
C MET A 80 11.51 -16.65 -19.45
N LYS A 81 12.71 -16.40 -18.89
CA LYS A 81 13.87 -15.89 -19.65
C LYS A 81 14.26 -16.84 -20.78
N HIS A 82 14.29 -18.14 -20.51
CA HIS A 82 14.64 -19.16 -21.51
C HIS A 82 13.49 -19.40 -22.49
N ILE A 83 12.25 -19.41 -21.99
CA ILE A 83 11.07 -19.66 -22.81
C ILE A 83 10.81 -18.52 -23.80
N LEU A 84 10.85 -17.27 -23.35
CA LEU A 84 10.65 -16.10 -24.22
C LEU A 84 11.68 -16.05 -25.35
N GLN A 85 12.95 -16.32 -25.06
CA GLN A 85 14.00 -16.33 -26.09
C GLN A 85 13.76 -17.41 -27.15
N ARG A 86 13.41 -18.64 -26.72
CA ARG A 86 13.09 -19.73 -27.65
C ARG A 86 11.79 -19.48 -28.42
N LEU A 87 10.77 -18.92 -27.77
CA LEU A 87 9.49 -18.58 -28.38
C LEU A 87 9.67 -17.53 -29.48
N VAL A 88 10.41 -16.45 -29.20
CA VAL A 88 10.71 -15.41 -30.20
C VAL A 88 11.45 -15.99 -31.40
N ASN A 89 12.46 -16.84 -31.19
CA ASN A 89 13.18 -17.49 -32.29
C ASN A 89 12.27 -18.42 -33.10
N SER A 90 11.43 -19.21 -32.42
CA SER A 90 10.47 -20.10 -33.08
C SER A 90 9.45 -19.34 -33.92
N LEU A 91 8.91 -18.22 -33.41
CA LEU A 91 7.94 -17.37 -34.12
C LEU A 91 8.57 -16.65 -35.32
N ARG A 92 9.87 -16.33 -35.27
CA ARG A 92 10.59 -15.77 -36.42
C ARG A 92 10.81 -16.82 -37.52
N SER A 93 11.12 -18.06 -37.15
CA SER A 93 11.30 -19.16 -38.11
C SER A 93 9.98 -19.70 -38.65
N ASN A 94 8.91 -19.62 -37.86
CA ASN A 94 7.57 -20.10 -38.19
C ASN A 94 6.55 -18.98 -37.91
N PRO A 95 6.46 -17.97 -38.79
CA PRO A 95 5.55 -16.86 -38.60
C PRO A 95 4.09 -17.36 -38.61
N ILE A 96 3.32 -16.90 -37.65
CA ILE A 96 1.89 -17.20 -37.57
C ILE A 96 1.18 -16.48 -38.73
N SER A 97 0.29 -17.18 -39.42
CA SER A 97 -0.44 -16.67 -40.60
C SER A 97 -1.54 -15.65 -40.26
N MET A 98 -1.87 -15.48 -38.99
CA MET A 98 -2.90 -14.56 -38.52
C MET A 98 -2.34 -13.13 -38.41
N ALA A 99 -2.98 -12.19 -39.11
CA ALA A 99 -2.63 -10.78 -39.00
C ALA A 99 -2.93 -10.23 -37.60
N SER A 100 -2.06 -9.36 -37.09
CA SER A 100 -2.33 -8.60 -35.87
C SER A 100 -3.59 -7.77 -36.05
N ARG A 101 -4.47 -7.78 -35.04
CA ARG A 101 -5.56 -6.79 -34.99
C ARG A 101 -4.97 -5.40 -34.85
N HIS A 102 -5.53 -4.43 -35.56
CA HIS A 102 -5.20 -3.02 -35.39
C HIS A 102 -5.97 -2.46 -34.20
N ILE A 103 -5.29 -1.66 -33.38
CA ILE A 103 -5.92 -0.89 -32.30
C ILE A 103 -6.66 0.29 -32.95
N THR A 104 -7.98 0.37 -32.75
CA THR A 104 -8.86 1.38 -33.37
C THR A 104 -9.30 2.48 -32.41
N TRP A 105 -8.84 2.44 -31.17
CA TRP A 105 -9.13 3.43 -30.13
C TRP A 105 -7.87 4.17 -29.69
N ASP A 106 -8.06 5.27 -28.96
CA ASP A 106 -6.95 5.93 -28.29
C ASP A 106 -6.64 5.21 -26.97
N PRO A 107 -5.41 4.73 -26.76
CA PRO A 107 -5.04 4.03 -25.54
C PRO A 107 -4.94 4.96 -24.31
N TYR A 108 -5.08 6.27 -24.48
CA TYR A 108 -5.04 7.27 -23.41
C TYR A 108 -6.36 8.03 -23.30
N PRO A 109 -6.74 8.45 -22.09
CA PRO A 109 -7.94 9.27 -21.91
C PRO A 109 -7.75 10.66 -22.53
N LYS A 110 -8.84 11.25 -23.03
CA LYS A 110 -8.88 12.60 -23.59
C LYS A 110 -9.89 13.46 -22.87
N PHE A 111 -9.44 14.66 -22.52
CA PHE A 111 -10.25 15.67 -21.84
C PHE A 111 -9.98 17.03 -22.48
N ASN A 112 -11.01 17.88 -22.50
CA ASN A 112 -10.92 19.23 -23.05
C ASN A 112 -10.81 20.24 -21.91
N PHE A 113 -9.78 21.08 -21.95
CA PHE A 113 -9.50 22.10 -20.94
C PHE A 113 -9.13 23.42 -21.62
N GLN A 114 -9.52 24.53 -20.99
CA GLN A 114 -9.09 25.89 -21.35
C GLN A 114 -7.88 26.31 -20.52
N ALA A 115 -7.12 27.28 -21.02
CA ALA A 115 -5.93 27.77 -20.32
C ALA A 115 -6.26 28.41 -18.95
N SER A 116 -7.45 29.01 -18.82
CA SER A 116 -7.95 29.64 -17.59
C SER A 116 -8.48 28.64 -16.56
N ASP A 117 -8.68 27.37 -16.93
CA ASP A 117 -9.23 26.38 -16.01
C ASP A 117 -8.22 26.08 -14.90
N ASP A 118 -8.74 25.87 -13.69
CA ASP A 118 -7.97 25.34 -12.57
C ASP A 118 -7.27 24.05 -12.99
N LEU A 119 -6.05 23.84 -12.50
CA LEU A 119 -5.29 22.65 -12.75
C LEU A 119 -6.04 21.44 -12.18
N LYS A 120 -6.23 20.41 -13.00
CA LYS A 120 -6.85 19.15 -12.62
C LYS A 120 -6.00 17.96 -13.04
N GLN A 121 -6.16 16.84 -12.34
CA GLN A 121 -5.49 15.57 -12.60
C GLN A 121 -5.75 15.08 -14.04
N ASP A 122 -7.00 15.13 -14.49
CA ASP A 122 -7.39 14.75 -15.86
C ASP A 122 -6.63 15.54 -16.94
N PHE A 123 -6.31 16.82 -16.69
CA PHE A 123 -5.46 17.61 -17.58
C PHE A 123 -3.97 17.27 -17.42
N LEU A 124 -3.52 17.21 -16.16
CA LEU A 124 -2.12 17.04 -15.76
C LEU A 124 -1.47 15.84 -16.45
N TRP A 125 -2.11 14.67 -16.39
CA TRP A 125 -1.51 13.42 -16.87
C TRP A 125 -1.32 13.38 -18.38
N GLY A 126 -2.34 13.82 -19.13
CA GLY A 126 -2.21 13.99 -20.57
C GLY A 126 -1.16 15.04 -20.91
N LYS A 127 -1.10 16.14 -20.15
CA LYS A 127 -0.19 17.24 -20.42
C LYS A 127 1.28 16.89 -20.15
N LEU A 128 1.59 16.14 -19.10
CA LEU A 128 2.95 15.65 -18.81
C LEU A 128 3.52 14.77 -19.94
N SER A 129 2.68 14.12 -20.76
CA SER A 129 3.13 13.39 -21.96
C SER A 129 3.98 14.26 -22.89
N SER A 130 3.73 15.58 -22.94
CA SER A 130 4.47 16.52 -23.79
C SER A 130 5.84 16.93 -23.23
N PHE A 131 6.09 16.65 -21.95
CA PHE A 131 7.35 16.98 -21.27
C PHE A 131 8.35 15.82 -21.31
N PHE A 132 7.84 14.59 -21.25
CA PHE A 132 8.68 13.40 -21.25
C PHE A 132 9.37 13.21 -22.59
N ARG A 133 10.61 12.71 -22.55
CA ARG A 133 11.45 12.47 -23.73
C ARG A 133 12.42 11.31 -23.51
N PRO A 134 12.99 10.72 -24.58
CA PRO A 134 13.89 9.57 -24.46
C PRO A 134 15.06 9.82 -23.49
N GLY A 135 15.32 8.85 -22.62
CA GLY A 135 16.35 8.93 -21.56
C GLY A 135 15.83 9.42 -20.21
N ASP A 136 14.54 9.77 -20.09
CA ASP A 136 13.94 10.06 -18.79
C ASP A 136 13.78 8.80 -17.95
N VAL A 137 14.02 8.94 -16.64
CA VAL A 137 13.74 7.93 -15.63
C VAL A 137 12.78 8.52 -14.62
N ILE A 138 11.54 8.05 -14.66
CA ILE A 138 10.42 8.60 -13.89
C ILE A 138 10.15 7.70 -12.67
N ILE A 139 9.98 8.30 -11.51
CA ILE A 139 9.42 7.62 -10.33
C ILE A 139 8.08 8.26 -9.98
N GLY A 140 7.02 7.45 -9.98
CA GLY A 140 5.71 7.83 -9.49
C GLY A 140 5.48 7.35 -8.07
N GLU A 141 5.16 8.27 -7.17
CA GLU A 141 4.87 7.96 -5.77
C GLU A 141 3.51 7.26 -5.59
N THR A 142 3.40 6.46 -4.53
CA THR A 142 2.11 5.94 -4.06
C THR A 142 1.13 7.09 -3.80
N GLY A 143 -0.12 6.91 -4.22
CA GLY A 143 -1.14 7.97 -4.21
C GLY A 143 -1.57 8.31 -5.64
N THR A 144 -2.15 9.51 -5.83
CA THR A 144 -2.67 9.91 -7.14
C THR A 144 -1.60 9.92 -8.25
N SER A 145 -0.32 10.10 -7.89
CA SER A 145 0.81 10.07 -8.82
C SER A 145 0.98 8.73 -9.54
N ALA A 146 1.04 7.61 -8.81
CA ALA A 146 1.23 6.28 -9.41
C ALA A 146 0.08 5.86 -10.32
N PHE A 147 -1.16 6.22 -9.97
CA PHE A 147 -2.33 5.93 -10.80
C PHE A 147 -2.40 6.87 -12.00
N GLY A 148 -2.20 8.16 -11.79
CA GLY A 148 -2.31 9.17 -12.83
C GLY A 148 -1.24 9.05 -13.90
N LEU A 149 -0.01 8.71 -13.52
CA LEU A 149 1.04 8.42 -14.48
C LEU A 149 0.69 7.26 -15.42
N CYS A 150 -0.24 6.36 -15.06
CA CYS A 150 -0.71 5.33 -16.00
C CYS A 150 -1.42 5.90 -17.22
N ASP A 151 -2.05 7.06 -17.08
CA ASP A 151 -2.78 7.78 -18.14
C ASP A 151 -1.84 8.66 -19.00
N THR A 152 -0.57 8.77 -18.63
CA THR A 152 0.44 9.51 -19.39
C THR A 152 1.06 8.65 -20.49
N LYS A 153 1.19 9.20 -21.70
CA LYS A 153 1.91 8.56 -22.81
C LYS A 153 3.41 8.69 -22.60
N LEU A 154 4.11 7.55 -22.59
CA LEU A 154 5.56 7.51 -22.47
C LEU A 154 6.22 7.38 -23.85
N PRO A 155 7.14 8.29 -24.23
CA PRO A 155 7.97 8.11 -25.42
C PRO A 155 8.88 6.88 -25.31
N SER A 156 9.29 6.35 -26.47
CA SER A 156 10.30 5.29 -26.51
C SER A 156 11.59 5.71 -25.79
N GLY A 157 12.18 4.78 -25.03
CA GLY A 157 13.39 5.03 -24.24
C GLY A 157 13.15 5.76 -22.92
N VAL A 158 11.91 5.96 -22.49
CA VAL A 158 11.57 6.37 -21.12
C VAL A 158 11.39 5.15 -20.23
N MET A 159 11.94 5.21 -19.01
CA MET A 159 11.67 4.22 -17.97
C MET A 159 10.77 4.83 -16.90
N MET A 160 9.85 4.04 -16.37
CA MET A 160 8.99 4.42 -15.26
C MET A 160 9.04 3.36 -14.16
N PHE A 161 9.14 3.81 -12.92
CA PHE A 161 9.08 2.98 -11.73
C PHE A 161 7.98 3.48 -10.80
N ASN A 162 7.34 2.54 -10.12
CA ASN A 162 6.47 2.82 -8.98
C ASN A 162 6.53 1.63 -8.01
N GLN A 163 5.99 1.83 -6.81
CA GLN A 163 6.02 0.82 -5.75
C GLN A 163 4.64 0.19 -5.53
N THR A 164 3.90 -0.12 -6.60
CA THR A 164 2.46 -0.51 -6.53
C THR A 164 2.14 -1.59 -5.50
N VAL A 165 3.05 -2.55 -5.27
CA VAL A 165 2.81 -3.68 -4.35
C VAL A 165 3.10 -3.33 -2.89
N TYR A 166 4.24 -2.68 -2.61
CA TYR A 166 4.62 -2.38 -1.21
C TYR A 166 3.95 -1.09 -0.70
N GLY A 167 3.73 -0.12 -1.59
CA GLY A 167 2.86 1.03 -1.31
C GLY A 167 3.34 1.98 -0.21
N SER A 168 4.65 2.05 0.09
CA SER A 168 5.15 2.93 1.15
C SER A 168 5.30 4.36 0.66
N ILE A 169 4.42 5.26 1.11
CA ILE A 169 4.56 6.69 0.83
C ILE A 169 5.90 7.24 1.37
N GLY A 170 6.51 8.16 0.63
CA GLY A 170 7.85 8.68 0.89
C GLY A 170 8.96 7.88 0.19
N TYR A 171 8.67 6.69 -0.34
CA TYR A 171 9.62 5.90 -1.11
C TYR A 171 10.17 6.67 -2.31
N ALA A 172 9.33 7.34 -3.09
CA ALA A 172 9.74 7.91 -4.37
C ALA A 172 10.74 9.06 -4.21
N THR A 173 10.55 9.89 -3.18
CA THR A 173 11.45 11.00 -2.84
C THR A 173 12.83 10.51 -2.40
N GLY A 174 12.92 9.37 -1.68
CA GLY A 174 14.20 8.73 -1.39
C GLY A 174 14.80 8.02 -2.61
N ALA A 175 13.98 7.28 -3.36
CA ALA A 175 14.40 6.48 -4.50
C ALA A 175 14.99 7.31 -5.65
N ILE A 176 14.53 8.55 -5.83
CA ILE A 176 15.06 9.43 -6.89
C ILE A 176 16.55 9.77 -6.67
N VAL A 177 17.06 9.72 -5.43
CA VAL A 177 18.50 9.85 -5.13
C VAL A 177 19.28 8.71 -5.81
N GLY A 178 18.82 7.48 -5.65
CA GLY A 178 19.42 6.31 -6.30
C GLY A 178 19.34 6.38 -7.82
N VAL A 179 18.21 6.85 -8.37
CA VAL A 179 18.09 7.06 -9.82
C VAL A 179 19.05 8.14 -10.32
N GLY A 180 19.17 9.26 -9.62
CA GLY A 180 20.11 10.32 -9.98
C GLY A 180 21.56 9.82 -10.02
N GLN A 181 21.96 9.02 -9.03
CA GLN A 181 23.28 8.41 -9.00
C GLN A 181 23.47 7.42 -10.17
N ALA A 182 22.49 6.55 -10.41
CA ALA A 182 22.54 5.61 -11.52
C ALA A 182 22.61 6.32 -12.89
N ILE A 183 21.94 7.46 -13.05
CA ILE A 183 22.05 8.29 -14.27
C ILE A 183 23.48 8.77 -14.49
N LYS A 184 24.16 9.26 -13.45
CA LYS A 184 25.57 9.69 -13.53
C LYS A 184 26.51 8.56 -13.95
N GLU A 185 26.25 7.35 -13.45
CA GLU A 185 27.05 6.15 -13.74
C GLU A 185 26.71 5.51 -15.08
N SER A 186 25.64 5.95 -15.74
CA SER A 186 25.09 5.26 -16.91
C SER A 186 25.78 5.53 -18.25
N GLU A 187 26.84 6.34 -18.25
CA GLU A 187 27.57 6.76 -19.46
C GLU A 187 26.65 7.36 -20.54
N GLY A 188 25.64 8.14 -20.11
CA GLY A 188 24.71 8.84 -21.01
C GLY A 188 23.55 7.99 -21.54
N LYS A 189 23.41 6.73 -21.07
CA LYS A 189 22.25 5.88 -21.37
C LYS A 189 20.95 6.49 -20.86
N TRP A 190 20.98 7.08 -19.66
CA TRP A 190 19.87 7.82 -19.08
C TRP A 190 20.28 9.27 -18.84
N LYS A 191 19.29 10.18 -18.81
CA LYS A 191 19.55 11.62 -18.89
C LYS A 191 18.90 12.43 -17.79
N ARG A 192 17.64 12.15 -17.45
CA ARG A 192 16.88 13.00 -16.51
C ARG A 192 16.20 12.18 -15.42
N PRO A 193 16.46 12.46 -14.14
CA PRO A 193 15.64 11.96 -13.05
C PRO A 193 14.38 12.82 -12.95
N VAL A 194 13.20 12.19 -13.02
CA VAL A 194 11.92 12.88 -12.86
C VAL A 194 11.13 12.22 -11.72
N LEU A 195 10.73 13.02 -10.74
CA LEU A 195 9.90 12.59 -9.61
C LEU A 195 8.52 13.22 -9.73
N VAL A 196 7.48 12.42 -9.58
CA VAL A 196 6.10 12.90 -9.38
C VAL A 196 5.60 12.35 -8.05
N THR A 197 5.40 13.24 -7.08
CA THR A 197 5.06 12.87 -5.71
C THR A 197 3.94 13.74 -5.15
N GLY A 198 3.09 13.14 -4.30
CA GLY A 198 2.23 13.93 -3.41
C GLY A 198 3.08 14.68 -2.39
N GLU A 199 2.56 15.81 -1.95
CA GLU A 199 3.11 16.62 -0.88
C GLU A 199 3.19 15.85 0.44
N GLY A 200 2.10 15.14 0.80
CA GLY A 200 2.07 14.36 2.04
C GLY A 200 3.13 13.26 2.04
N SER A 201 3.32 12.57 0.91
CA SER A 201 4.38 11.56 0.76
C SER A 201 5.78 12.15 0.82
N MET A 202 6.00 13.32 0.19
CA MET A 202 7.29 14.02 0.24
C MET A 202 7.69 14.33 1.69
N HIS A 203 6.76 14.72 2.57
CA HIS A 203 7.09 15.09 3.95
C HIS A 203 7.81 14.00 4.74
N LEU A 204 7.52 12.72 4.46
CA LEU A 204 8.12 11.60 5.19
C LEU A 204 9.63 11.46 4.94
N THR A 205 10.11 11.90 3.77
CA THR A 205 11.49 11.71 3.33
C THR A 205 12.08 12.97 2.69
N ILE A 206 11.53 14.15 3.04
CA ILE A 206 11.88 15.45 2.46
C ILE A 206 13.37 15.81 2.61
N GLN A 207 14.02 15.30 3.66
CA GLN A 207 15.45 15.45 3.91
C GLN A 207 16.33 14.85 2.81
N ALA A 208 15.80 13.93 1.97
CA ALA A 208 16.51 13.42 0.80
C ALA A 208 16.87 14.53 -0.21
N LEU A 209 16.18 15.68 -0.17
CA LEU A 209 16.58 16.87 -0.93
C LEU A 209 18.03 17.31 -0.61
N ALA A 210 18.46 17.17 0.64
CA ALA A 210 19.84 17.48 1.03
C ALA A 210 20.85 16.57 0.31
N ASP A 211 20.52 15.28 0.17
CA ASP A 211 21.35 14.34 -0.59
C ASP A 211 21.36 14.67 -2.08
N MET A 212 20.20 15.01 -2.67
CA MET A 212 20.13 15.42 -4.08
C MET A 212 21.03 16.62 -4.38
N LEU A 213 21.09 17.59 -3.46
CA LEU A 213 21.94 18.78 -3.55
C LEU A 213 23.41 18.42 -3.34
N ARG A 214 23.72 17.72 -2.24
CA ARG A 214 25.09 17.28 -1.88
C ARG A 214 25.76 16.51 -3.02
N TRP A 215 25.02 15.63 -3.69
CA TRP A 215 25.52 14.77 -4.74
C TRP A 215 25.28 15.33 -6.15
N ASP A 216 24.77 16.56 -6.28
CA ASP A 216 24.52 17.24 -7.57
C ASP A 216 23.69 16.39 -8.55
N LEU A 217 22.55 15.84 -8.09
CA LEU A 217 21.75 14.84 -8.82
C LEU A 217 20.66 15.43 -9.73
N LYS A 218 20.36 16.72 -9.58
CA LYS A 218 19.54 17.55 -10.50
C LYS A 218 18.19 16.94 -10.94
N PRO A 219 17.38 16.34 -10.05
CA PRO A 219 16.04 15.88 -10.42
C PRO A 219 15.10 17.04 -10.76
N ILE A 220 14.13 16.74 -11.62
CA ILE A 220 12.92 17.55 -11.81
C ILE A 220 11.82 16.92 -10.95
N ILE A 221 11.29 17.69 -9.99
CA ILE A 221 10.38 17.20 -8.96
C ILE A 221 9.04 17.91 -9.11
N PHE A 222 8.00 17.17 -9.50
CA PHE A 222 6.62 17.63 -9.49
C PHE A 222 5.96 17.24 -8.16
N VAL A 223 5.61 18.25 -7.37
CA VAL A 223 4.89 18.09 -6.10
C VAL A 223 3.42 18.37 -6.33
N LEU A 224 2.58 17.35 -6.14
CA LEU A 224 1.13 17.48 -6.18
C LEU A 224 0.66 18.00 -4.83
N ASN A 225 0.37 19.29 -4.72
CA ASN A 225 -0.14 19.92 -3.51
C ASN A 225 -1.67 20.04 -3.62
N ASN A 226 -2.37 19.06 -3.05
CA ASN A 226 -3.84 19.03 -2.95
C ASN A 226 -4.32 19.19 -1.50
N GLY A 227 -3.41 19.64 -0.62
CA GLY A 227 -3.67 19.92 0.78
C GLY A 227 -3.96 18.68 1.61
N GLY A 228 -3.37 17.52 1.30
CA GLY A 228 -3.47 16.33 2.16
C GLY A 228 -3.42 14.98 1.45
N TYR A 229 -3.95 13.95 2.10
CA TYR A 229 -3.99 12.59 1.55
C TYR A 229 -5.26 12.37 0.72
N THR A 230 -5.29 12.87 -0.53
CA THR A 230 -6.48 12.74 -1.42
C THR A 230 -6.97 11.30 -1.59
N VAL A 231 -6.06 10.32 -1.74
CA VAL A 231 -6.48 8.91 -1.89
C VAL A 231 -7.20 8.43 -0.64
N GLU A 232 -6.66 8.72 0.54
CA GLU A 232 -7.29 8.36 1.81
C GLU A 232 -8.62 9.07 1.99
N ARG A 233 -8.73 10.36 1.67
CA ARG A 233 -10.02 11.09 1.68
C ARG A 233 -11.09 10.39 0.84
N LEU A 234 -10.72 9.82 -0.30
CA LEU A 234 -11.65 9.11 -1.18
C LEU A 234 -12.01 7.71 -0.67
N ILE A 235 -11.15 7.08 0.14
CA ILE A 235 -11.41 5.80 0.79
C ILE A 235 -12.25 6.00 2.06
N HIS A 236 -11.78 6.85 2.98
CA HIS A 236 -12.40 7.07 4.27
C HIS A 236 -12.02 8.43 4.89
N GLY A 237 -13.00 9.10 5.51
CA GLY A 237 -12.76 10.37 6.19
C GLY A 237 -12.45 11.52 5.25
N LYS A 238 -13.36 11.81 4.31
CA LYS A 238 -13.23 12.92 3.32
C LYS A 238 -12.75 14.25 3.91
N GLU A 239 -13.22 14.56 5.12
CA GLU A 239 -12.91 15.79 5.86
C GLU A 239 -12.19 15.49 7.19
N ALA A 240 -11.66 14.28 7.37
CA ALA A 240 -11.05 13.88 8.62
C ALA A 240 -9.67 14.53 8.80
N PHE A 241 -9.40 15.00 10.01
CA PHE A 241 -8.15 15.69 10.36
C PHE A 241 -6.89 14.87 10.09
N TYR A 242 -6.94 13.53 10.23
CA TYR A 242 -5.78 12.66 9.94
C TYR A 242 -5.40 12.61 8.45
N ASN A 243 -6.26 13.12 7.55
CA ASN A 243 -5.97 13.26 6.13
C ASN A 243 -5.38 14.64 5.77
N GLU A 244 -5.19 15.51 6.75
CA GLU A 244 -4.50 16.78 6.60
C GLU A 244 -2.98 16.61 6.79
N VAL A 245 -2.20 17.49 6.17
CA VAL A 245 -0.73 17.50 6.27
C VAL A 245 -0.26 18.92 6.57
N ALA A 246 0.96 19.04 7.10
CA ALA A 246 1.54 20.33 7.39
C ALA A 246 1.69 21.18 6.11
N VAL A 247 1.40 22.47 6.19
CA VAL A 247 1.61 23.38 5.06
C VAL A 247 3.07 23.84 5.06
N LEU A 248 3.80 23.48 4.00
CA LEU A 248 5.19 23.89 3.80
C LEU A 248 5.30 24.97 2.73
N ASP A 249 6.29 25.84 2.87
CA ASP A 249 6.72 26.74 1.80
C ASP A 249 7.74 26.02 0.89
N TYR A 250 7.25 25.42 -0.19
CA TYR A 250 8.09 24.67 -1.13
C TYR A 250 9.13 25.56 -1.83
N SER A 251 8.89 26.87 -1.92
CA SER A 251 9.83 27.82 -2.53
C SER A 251 11.12 27.97 -1.72
N MET A 252 11.07 27.64 -0.44
CA MET A 252 12.20 27.76 0.49
C MET A 252 13.06 26.50 0.54
N LEU A 253 12.59 25.35 0.09
CA LEU A 253 13.25 24.06 0.33
C LEU A 253 14.68 24.00 -0.20
N GLY A 254 14.94 24.48 -1.41
CA GLY A 254 16.29 24.53 -1.98
C GLY A 254 17.24 25.38 -1.14
N LYS A 255 16.78 26.57 -0.71
CA LYS A 255 17.55 27.48 0.17
C LYS A 255 17.76 26.90 1.57
N THR A 256 16.77 26.18 2.10
CA THR A 256 16.82 25.61 3.45
C THR A 256 17.79 24.44 3.53
N PHE A 257 17.76 23.53 2.55
CA PHE A 257 18.60 22.32 2.58
C PHE A 257 20.01 22.53 2.00
N GLY A 258 20.20 23.50 1.11
CA GLY A 258 21.50 23.74 0.50
C GLY A 258 21.60 25.12 -0.15
N PRO A 259 21.71 26.20 0.64
CA PRO A 259 21.74 27.58 0.10
C PRO A 259 22.94 27.87 -0.80
N ALA A 260 23.97 27.03 -0.76
CA ALA A 260 25.15 27.12 -1.62
C ALA A 260 24.95 26.50 -3.02
N PHE A 261 23.89 25.72 -3.22
CA PHE A 261 23.62 25.01 -4.46
C PHE A 261 22.50 25.72 -5.24
N GLU A 262 22.62 25.74 -6.56
CA GLU A 262 21.54 26.26 -7.40
C GLU A 262 20.33 25.32 -7.32
N SER A 263 19.15 25.92 -7.19
CA SER A 263 17.86 25.23 -7.26
C SER A 263 16.82 26.20 -7.82
N LYS A 264 15.90 25.70 -8.63
CA LYS A 264 14.80 26.49 -9.19
C LYS A 264 13.48 26.02 -8.62
N TYR A 265 12.64 27.00 -8.32
CA TYR A 265 11.28 26.79 -7.87
C TYR A 265 10.32 27.34 -8.92
N HIS A 266 9.35 26.52 -9.31
CA HIS A 266 8.33 26.82 -10.30
C HIS A 266 6.96 26.62 -9.64
N GLY A 267 6.39 27.67 -9.07
CA GLY A 267 5.06 27.59 -8.47
C GLY A 267 4.69 28.80 -7.62
N PRO A 268 3.53 28.76 -6.96
CA PRO A 268 2.47 27.75 -7.11
C PRO A 268 1.85 27.79 -8.52
N ILE A 269 1.79 26.67 -9.22
CA ILE A 269 1.07 26.53 -10.50
C ILE A 269 -0.37 26.12 -10.20
N LYS A 270 -1.34 26.93 -10.63
CA LYS A 270 -2.76 26.78 -10.28
C LYS A 270 -3.65 26.50 -11.48
N THR A 271 -3.20 26.81 -12.70
CA THR A 271 -4.02 26.70 -13.92
C THR A 271 -3.39 25.80 -14.98
N CYS A 272 -4.25 25.30 -15.87
CA CYS A 272 -3.84 24.52 -17.04
C CYS A 272 -2.91 25.32 -17.97
N GLY A 273 -3.12 26.63 -18.07
CA GLY A 273 -2.31 27.56 -18.86
C GLY A 273 -0.91 27.78 -18.30
N GLU A 274 -0.77 27.95 -16.99
CA GLU A 274 0.52 28.08 -16.31
C GLU A 274 1.38 26.83 -16.49
N LEU A 275 0.83 25.63 -16.22
CA LEU A 275 1.53 24.38 -16.47
C LEU A 275 1.93 24.25 -17.94
N SER A 276 1.02 24.56 -18.86
CA SER A 276 1.31 24.51 -20.29
C SER A 276 2.41 25.47 -20.72
N SER A 277 2.57 26.59 -20.02
CA SER A 277 3.61 27.58 -20.31
C SER A 277 4.96 27.12 -19.77
N LEU A 278 5.01 26.60 -18.54
CA LEU A 278 6.22 26.00 -17.96
C LEU A 278 6.76 24.87 -18.83
N LEU A 279 5.91 23.91 -19.23
CA LEU A 279 6.36 22.75 -20.02
C LEU A 279 6.81 23.12 -21.44
N ARG A 280 6.50 24.34 -21.92
CA ARG A 280 6.99 24.87 -23.21
C ARG A 280 8.23 25.74 -23.05
N ASP A 281 8.62 26.11 -21.83
CA ASP A 281 9.80 26.93 -21.60
C ASP A 281 11.07 26.12 -21.99
N PRO A 282 11.86 26.58 -22.97
CA PRO A 282 13.08 25.89 -23.37
C PRO A 282 14.14 25.86 -22.25
N ASN A 283 14.00 26.66 -21.18
CA ASN A 283 14.89 26.69 -20.03
C ASN A 283 14.49 25.71 -18.91
N PHE A 284 13.31 25.09 -19.00
CA PHE A 284 12.79 24.17 -18.00
C PHE A 284 13.18 22.71 -18.29
N GLY A 285 13.54 21.98 -17.25
CA GLY A 285 13.82 20.54 -17.32
C GLY A 285 15.11 20.21 -18.08
N ASN A 286 16.08 21.11 -18.06
CA ASN A 286 17.39 20.96 -18.72
C ASN A 286 18.47 20.34 -17.82
N VAL A 287 18.12 19.97 -16.58
CA VAL A 287 19.01 19.27 -15.66
C VAL A 287 20.29 20.08 -15.38
N SER A 288 20.14 21.41 -15.24
CA SER A 288 21.24 22.28 -14.81
C SER A 288 21.39 22.34 -13.29
N CYS A 289 20.27 22.22 -12.58
CA CYS A 289 20.14 22.21 -11.12
C CYS A 289 18.91 21.39 -10.72
N ILE A 290 18.59 21.32 -9.42
CA ILE A 290 17.29 20.79 -8.97
C ILE A 290 16.18 21.74 -9.42
N GLU A 291 15.10 21.21 -9.97
CA GLU A 291 13.92 21.98 -10.34
C GLU A 291 12.69 21.43 -9.61
N LEU A 292 12.11 22.22 -8.70
CA LEU A 292 10.91 21.86 -7.96
C LEU A 292 9.71 22.59 -8.56
N VAL A 293 8.66 21.85 -8.91
CA VAL A 293 7.42 22.34 -9.48
C VAL A 293 6.29 22.07 -8.50
N GLU A 294 5.71 23.12 -7.92
CA GLU A 294 4.52 22.99 -7.05
C GLU A 294 3.25 23.10 -7.89
N LEU A 295 2.47 22.03 -7.92
CA LEU A 295 1.20 21.92 -8.64
C LEU A 295 0.04 21.95 -7.64
N ILE A 296 -0.75 23.03 -7.65
CA ILE A 296 -1.92 23.17 -6.79
C ILE A 296 -3.10 22.46 -7.46
N LEU A 297 -3.68 21.48 -6.75
CA LEU A 297 -4.79 20.65 -7.23
C LEU A 297 -5.94 20.67 -6.22
N PRO A 298 -7.20 20.47 -6.64
CA PRO A 298 -8.32 20.40 -5.72
C PRO A 298 -8.20 19.20 -4.75
N PRO A 299 -8.59 19.33 -3.46
CA PRO A 299 -8.44 18.30 -2.43
C PRO A 299 -8.99 16.90 -2.73
N LEU A 300 -10.06 16.83 -3.51
CA LEU A 300 -10.76 15.58 -3.87
C LEU A 300 -10.59 15.22 -5.35
N ASP A 301 -9.73 15.95 -6.09
CA ASP A 301 -9.45 15.67 -7.49
C ASP A 301 -8.43 14.54 -7.60
N ALA A 302 -8.81 13.46 -8.29
CA ALA A 302 -8.01 12.25 -8.42
C ALA A 302 -8.25 11.57 -9.78
N PRO A 303 -7.29 10.76 -10.26
CA PRO A 303 -7.47 10.00 -11.51
C PRO A 303 -8.68 9.08 -11.45
N SER A 304 -9.35 8.88 -12.58
CA SER A 304 -10.55 8.02 -12.66
C SER A 304 -10.32 6.60 -12.13
N ALA A 305 -9.09 6.07 -12.28
CA ALA A 305 -8.69 4.78 -11.74
C ALA A 305 -8.78 4.75 -10.20
N VAL A 306 -8.35 5.80 -9.51
CA VAL A 306 -8.45 5.91 -8.04
C VAL A 306 -9.92 5.91 -7.61
N ILE A 307 -10.75 6.72 -8.29
CA ILE A 307 -12.17 6.85 -7.95
C ILE A 307 -12.91 5.51 -8.15
N LYS A 308 -12.65 4.82 -9.27
CA LYS A 308 -13.30 3.54 -9.59
C LYS A 308 -12.83 2.41 -8.68
N THR A 309 -11.53 2.34 -8.38
CA THR A 309 -10.98 1.38 -7.42
C THR A 309 -11.54 1.63 -6.02
N GLY A 310 -11.59 2.88 -5.56
CA GLY A 310 -12.23 3.24 -4.28
C GLY A 310 -13.70 2.85 -4.20
N ALA A 311 -14.46 3.05 -5.29
CA ALA A 311 -15.85 2.59 -5.37
C ALA A 311 -15.96 1.05 -5.34
N ALA A 312 -15.01 0.32 -5.93
CA ALA A 312 -14.95 -1.14 -5.86
C ALA A 312 -14.65 -1.62 -4.42
N ILE A 313 -13.73 -0.95 -3.71
CA ILE A 313 -13.45 -1.20 -2.28
C ILE A 313 -14.72 -1.00 -1.45
N ASP A 314 -15.39 0.14 -1.61
CA ASP A 314 -16.62 0.46 -0.86
C ASP A 314 -17.75 -0.54 -1.18
N ALA A 315 -17.92 -0.92 -2.45
CA ALA A 315 -18.89 -1.94 -2.85
C ALA A 315 -18.56 -3.32 -2.26
N PHE A 316 -17.29 -3.73 -2.27
CA PHE A 316 -16.82 -4.96 -1.66
C PHE A 316 -17.10 -4.98 -0.15
N ASN A 317 -16.77 -3.89 0.55
CA ASN A 317 -17.01 -3.73 1.99
C ASN A 317 -18.51 -3.75 2.31
N LYS A 318 -19.35 -3.05 1.54
CA LYS A 318 -20.81 -3.05 1.70
C LYS A 318 -21.45 -4.40 1.38
N ALA A 319 -20.94 -5.13 0.39
CA ALA A 319 -21.42 -6.47 0.05
C ALA A 319 -21.15 -7.46 1.19
N LYS A 320 -19.97 -7.38 1.82
CA LYS A 320 -19.66 -8.15 3.03
C LYS A 320 -20.52 -7.75 4.22
N ALA A 321 -20.82 -6.46 4.41
CA ALA A 321 -21.68 -5.98 5.49
C ALA A 321 -23.15 -6.43 5.35
N LYS A 322 -23.65 -6.64 4.12
CA LYS A 322 -25.05 -7.06 3.85
C LYS A 322 -25.29 -8.57 3.99
N GLN A 323 -24.26 -9.41 3.90
CA GLN A 323 -24.40 -10.86 4.00
C GLN A 323 -24.30 -11.34 5.46
N GLY A 324 -25.24 -10.94 6.33
CA GLY A 324 -25.32 -11.44 7.72
C GLY A 324 -25.16 -12.98 7.83
N PRO A 325 -24.79 -13.52 9.00
CA PRO A 325 -24.21 -14.86 9.13
C PRO A 325 -25.18 -15.94 8.64
N SER A 326 -24.91 -16.51 7.46
CA SER A 326 -25.65 -17.65 6.94
C SER A 326 -24.99 -18.95 7.40
N GLY A 327 -25.78 -19.76 8.12
CA GLY A 327 -25.39 -21.06 8.64
C GLY A 327 -25.01 -22.04 7.53
N ILE A 328 -23.98 -22.82 7.81
CA ILE A 328 -23.47 -23.90 6.97
C ILE A 328 -24.49 -25.05 6.94
N GLN A 329 -25.01 -25.39 5.77
CA GLN A 329 -25.49 -26.75 5.48
C GLN A 329 -24.86 -27.25 4.17
N GLY A 330 -24.30 -28.46 4.25
CA GLY A 330 -23.36 -29.02 3.30
C GLY A 330 -23.95 -29.49 1.96
N GLY A 331 -23.06 -29.60 0.98
CA GLY A 331 -23.29 -30.20 -0.33
C GLY A 331 -22.07 -30.00 -1.24
N VAL A 332 -21.39 -31.08 -1.58
CA VAL A 332 -20.09 -31.15 -2.26
C VAL A 332 -20.14 -30.56 -3.68
N ALA A 333 -19.33 -29.53 -3.96
CA ALA A 333 -18.83 -29.20 -5.30
C ALA A 333 -17.55 -28.34 -5.20
N LEU A 334 -16.41 -28.87 -5.66
CA LEU A 334 -15.13 -28.14 -5.72
C LEU A 334 -15.25 -26.90 -6.63
N LYS A 335 -15.20 -25.71 -6.02
CA LYS A 335 -14.80 -24.45 -6.67
C LYS A 335 -13.64 -23.86 -5.88
N CYS A 336 -12.51 -23.70 -6.56
CA CYS A 336 -11.33 -23.01 -6.06
C CYS A 336 -11.65 -21.50 -6.04
N ALA A 337 -12.12 -21.01 -4.89
CA ALA A 337 -12.20 -19.59 -4.57
C ALA A 337 -11.17 -19.35 -3.46
N ALA A 338 -10.25 -18.42 -3.68
CA ALA A 338 -9.48 -17.84 -2.58
C ALA A 338 -10.46 -17.07 -1.70
N MET A 339 -11.06 -17.77 -0.74
CA MET A 339 -11.88 -17.20 0.32
C MET A 339 -11.00 -16.24 1.12
N SER A 340 -11.44 -15.00 1.23
CA SER A 340 -11.02 -14.08 2.27
C SER A 340 -11.20 -14.78 3.62
N LEU A 341 -10.09 -15.20 4.23
CA LEU A 341 -10.03 -15.84 5.55
C LEU A 341 -10.24 -14.87 6.73
N MET A 342 -10.46 -13.58 6.46
CA MET A 342 -10.72 -12.60 7.51
C MET A 342 -12.17 -12.69 8.00
N ALA A 343 -12.34 -13.15 9.24
CA ALA A 343 -13.59 -13.02 9.99
C ALA A 343 -13.88 -11.53 10.23
N ASN A 344 -15.15 -11.13 10.13
CA ASN A 344 -15.56 -9.79 10.54
C ASN A 344 -15.37 -9.66 12.05
N ASP A 345 -14.68 -8.62 12.49
CA ASP A 345 -14.46 -8.31 13.90
C ASP A 345 -15.71 -7.59 14.47
N PRO A 346 -16.42 -8.21 15.43
CA PRO A 346 -17.64 -7.62 16.00
C PRO A 346 -17.35 -6.63 17.13
N GLY A 347 -16.09 -6.33 17.44
CA GLY A 347 -15.69 -5.55 18.61
C GLY A 347 -16.05 -4.06 18.55
N GLU A 348 -16.16 -3.46 19.73
CA GLU A 348 -16.41 -2.03 19.91
C GLU A 348 -15.14 -1.21 19.56
N LEU A 349 -15.31 -0.11 18.82
CA LEU A 349 -14.23 0.75 18.34
C LEU A 349 -14.07 2.02 19.19
N SER A 350 -15.11 2.42 19.94
CA SER A 350 -15.06 3.61 20.78
C SER A 350 -14.25 3.36 22.06
N LEU A 351 -13.05 3.94 22.12
CA LEU A 351 -12.16 3.87 23.29
C LEU A 351 -12.85 4.30 24.60
N SER A 352 -13.68 5.35 24.56
CA SER A 352 -14.41 5.81 25.75
C SER A 352 -15.42 4.76 26.24
N LYS A 353 -16.11 4.10 25.32
CA LYS A 353 -17.07 3.06 25.63
C LYS A 353 -16.39 1.77 26.10
N LEU A 354 -15.27 1.39 25.48
CA LEU A 354 -14.44 0.26 25.92
C LEU A 354 -13.97 0.42 27.37
N LEU A 355 -13.47 1.60 27.72
CA LEU A 355 -12.95 1.86 29.07
C LEU A 355 -14.05 2.01 30.11
N SER A 356 -15.17 2.67 29.80
CA SER A 356 -16.27 2.88 30.76
C SER A 356 -17.07 1.61 31.08
N THR A 357 -17.15 0.68 30.12
CA THR A 357 -17.79 -0.64 30.27
C THR A 357 -16.82 -1.74 30.70
N LEU A 358 -15.55 -1.40 30.95
CA LEU A 358 -14.52 -2.36 31.37
C LEU A 358 -14.90 -3.08 32.65
N THR A 359 -15.00 -4.40 32.53
CA THR A 359 -14.98 -5.35 33.65
C THR A 359 -13.91 -6.40 33.37
N HIS A 360 -13.50 -7.17 34.37
CA HIS A 360 -12.41 -8.13 34.21
C HIS A 360 -12.60 -9.38 35.06
N THR A 361 -11.91 -10.45 34.65
CA THR A 361 -11.89 -11.73 35.36
C THR A 361 -10.45 -12.14 35.62
N VAL A 362 -10.09 -12.33 36.89
CA VAL A 362 -8.79 -12.92 37.26
C VAL A 362 -8.91 -14.44 37.20
N HIS A 363 -8.03 -15.08 36.43
CA HIS A 363 -8.01 -16.54 36.34
C HIS A 363 -7.30 -17.15 37.56
N PRO A 364 -7.84 -18.25 38.13
CA PRO A 364 -7.26 -18.87 39.31
C PRO A 364 -5.90 -19.54 39.01
N THR A 365 -5.70 -19.99 37.77
CA THR A 365 -4.47 -20.66 37.32
C THR A 365 -3.29 -19.69 37.34
N THR A 366 -2.15 -20.17 37.84
CA THR A 366 -0.87 -19.47 37.68
C THR A 366 -0.23 -19.95 36.39
N TYR A 367 0.09 -19.00 35.51
CA TYR A 367 0.73 -19.26 34.23
C TYR A 367 2.21 -18.89 34.27
N VAL A 368 2.97 -19.46 33.34
CA VAL A 368 4.39 -19.18 33.13
C VAL A 368 4.67 -19.11 31.63
N PHE A 369 5.72 -18.39 31.26
CA PHE A 369 6.21 -18.33 29.88
C PHE A 369 7.39 -19.29 29.75
N ALA A 370 7.43 -20.03 28.65
CA ALA A 370 8.52 -20.94 28.30
C ALA A 370 8.85 -20.80 26.80
N THR A 371 10.06 -21.16 26.41
CA THR A 371 10.50 -21.10 25.00
C THR A 371 11.05 -22.42 24.53
N PHE A 372 10.75 -22.78 23.28
CA PHE A 372 11.13 -24.03 22.64
C PHE A 372 11.78 -23.75 21.28
N THR A 373 13.03 -24.18 21.10
CA THR A 373 13.73 -24.09 19.80
C THR A 373 13.36 -25.25 18.86
N ASP A 374 13.00 -26.40 19.44
CA ASP A 374 12.54 -27.59 18.72
C ASP A 374 11.01 -27.72 18.84
N THR A 375 10.31 -27.60 17.71
CA THR A 375 8.85 -27.61 17.65
C THR A 375 8.24 -28.97 17.94
N SER A 376 9.01 -30.08 17.90
CA SER A 376 8.48 -31.39 18.29
C SER A 376 8.27 -31.54 19.80
N ASN A 377 8.87 -30.65 20.60
CA ASN A 377 8.76 -30.69 22.07
C ASN A 377 7.68 -29.73 22.61
N LEU A 378 6.87 -29.14 21.74
CA LEU A 378 5.80 -28.23 22.16
C LEU A 378 4.75 -28.96 23.01
N PRO A 379 4.27 -28.33 24.10
CA PRO A 379 3.13 -28.84 24.84
C PRO A 379 1.91 -29.03 23.92
N PRO A 380 1.01 -29.98 24.23
CA PRO A 380 -0.23 -30.12 23.48
C PRO A 380 -1.10 -28.86 23.63
N LEU A 381 -1.91 -28.56 22.61
CA LEU A 381 -2.79 -27.38 22.62
C LEU A 381 -3.76 -27.35 23.82
N SER A 382 -4.13 -28.50 24.38
CA SER A 382 -4.97 -28.58 25.58
C SER A 382 -4.31 -28.00 26.84
N GLU A 383 -2.98 -27.95 26.88
CA GLU A 383 -2.18 -27.44 28.00
C GLU A 383 -1.61 -26.05 27.71
N THR A 384 -1.85 -25.53 26.49
CA THR A 384 -1.23 -24.30 25.99
C THR A 384 -2.24 -23.18 25.87
N GLN A 385 -2.02 -22.11 26.63
CA GLN A 385 -2.86 -20.92 26.60
C GLN A 385 -2.55 -20.00 25.41
N MET A 386 -1.29 -19.96 24.98
CA MET A 386 -0.82 -19.12 23.89
C MET A 386 0.44 -19.72 23.27
N ILE A 387 0.57 -19.59 21.95
CA ILE A 387 1.77 -19.93 21.18
C ILE A 387 2.14 -18.71 20.34
N PHE A 388 3.40 -18.31 20.40
CA PHE A 388 3.95 -17.25 19.57
C PHE A 388 5.24 -17.71 18.91
N LYS A 389 5.35 -17.47 17.60
CA LYS A 389 6.55 -17.83 16.84
C LYS A 389 7.47 -16.62 16.73
N GLU A 390 8.66 -16.73 17.30
CA GLU A 390 9.74 -15.76 17.22
C GLU A 390 10.83 -16.25 16.26
N SER A 391 11.81 -15.39 15.98
CA SER A 391 12.99 -15.77 15.19
C SER A 391 13.87 -16.80 15.90
N GLU A 392 13.92 -16.74 17.23
CA GLU A 392 14.78 -17.50 18.11
C GLU A 392 14.16 -18.83 18.55
N GLY A 393 12.83 -18.93 18.54
CA GLY A 393 12.10 -20.09 19.01
C GLY A 393 10.59 -19.86 19.06
N VAL A 394 9.87 -20.79 19.67
CA VAL A 394 8.43 -20.70 19.91
C VAL A 394 8.20 -20.46 21.39
N THR A 395 7.63 -19.31 21.73
CA THR A 395 7.20 -19.01 23.09
C THR A 395 5.82 -19.57 23.33
N VAL A 396 5.63 -20.20 24.48
CA VAL A 396 4.34 -20.71 24.94
C VAL A 396 3.99 -20.19 26.32
N ILE A 397 2.71 -20.00 26.57
CA ILE A 397 2.16 -19.76 27.90
C ILE A 397 1.43 -21.02 28.33
N VAL A 398 1.86 -21.62 29.44
CA VAL A 398 1.30 -22.84 30.02
C VAL A 398 1.03 -22.66 31.51
N SER A 399 0.28 -23.57 32.12
CA SER A 399 0.14 -23.57 33.58
C SER A 399 1.50 -23.86 34.25
N LYS A 400 1.72 -23.26 35.42
CA LYS A 400 2.93 -23.51 36.21
C LYS A 400 3.06 -25.00 36.56
N ASP A 401 1.96 -25.65 36.94
CA ASP A 401 1.93 -27.07 37.30
C ASP A 401 2.33 -27.97 36.12
N TYR A 402 1.91 -27.62 34.91
CA TYR A 402 2.32 -28.33 33.70
C TYR A 402 3.83 -28.20 33.45
N ALA A 403 4.36 -26.97 33.54
CA ALA A 403 5.78 -26.71 33.33
C ALA A 403 6.64 -27.48 34.35
N GLU A 404 6.25 -27.48 35.63
CA GLU A 404 6.97 -28.19 36.69
C GLU A 404 6.90 -29.71 36.53
N SER A 405 5.74 -30.27 36.21
CA SER A 405 5.57 -31.73 36.02
C SER A 405 6.34 -32.27 34.81
N HIS A 406 6.57 -31.43 33.79
CA HIS A 406 7.30 -31.80 32.57
C HIS A 406 8.74 -31.29 32.56
N LYS A 407 9.22 -30.67 33.65
CA LYS A 407 10.57 -30.12 33.81
C LYS A 407 10.94 -29.13 32.69
N ILE A 408 9.98 -28.29 32.32
CA ILE A 408 10.17 -27.22 31.34
C ILE A 408 10.73 -26.01 32.08
N ASP A 409 11.85 -25.46 31.59
CA ASP A 409 12.36 -24.20 32.10
C ASP A 409 11.40 -23.07 31.75
N TYR A 410 11.06 -22.26 32.75
CA TYR A 410 10.07 -21.21 32.60
C TYR A 410 10.48 -19.92 33.31
N PHE A 411 9.86 -18.82 32.90
CA PHE A 411 10.03 -17.49 33.48
C PHE A 411 8.68 -16.84 33.75
N PHE A 412 8.72 -15.79 34.58
CA PHE A 412 7.58 -14.91 34.86
C PHE A 412 6.29 -15.63 35.31
N PRO A 413 6.26 -16.18 36.55
CA PRO A 413 5.02 -16.62 37.16
C PRO A 413 4.02 -15.46 37.23
N CYS A 414 2.84 -15.67 36.63
CA CYS A 414 1.87 -14.60 36.42
C CYS A 414 0.43 -15.09 36.57
N LYS A 415 -0.48 -14.13 36.79
CA LYS A 415 -1.92 -14.34 36.67
C LYS A 415 -2.41 -13.76 35.36
N MET A 416 -3.28 -14.51 34.68
CA MET A 416 -4.02 -14.02 33.53
C MET A 416 -5.25 -13.25 34.02
N ILE A 417 -5.46 -12.07 33.49
CA ILE A 417 -6.67 -11.28 33.69
C ILE A 417 -7.32 -11.10 32.32
N SER A 418 -8.54 -11.63 32.14
CA SER A 418 -9.35 -11.35 30.97
C SER A 418 -10.04 -10.00 31.13
N LEU A 419 -9.93 -9.16 30.11
CA LEU A 419 -10.69 -7.92 30.00
C LEU A 419 -12.02 -8.28 29.33
N ASN A 420 -13.12 -8.24 30.08
CA ASN A 420 -14.45 -8.66 29.63
C ASN A 420 -15.13 -7.55 28.83
N VAL A 421 -14.44 -7.10 27.79
CA VAL A 421 -14.94 -6.16 26.79
C VAL A 421 -14.58 -6.74 25.44
N THR A 422 -15.53 -6.78 24.52
CA THR A 422 -15.25 -7.14 23.14
C THR A 422 -14.63 -5.91 22.46
N SER A 423 -13.32 -5.75 22.62
CA SER A 423 -12.54 -4.81 21.83
C SER A 423 -12.39 -5.35 20.42
N SER A 424 -12.48 -4.46 19.43
CA SER A 424 -12.01 -4.82 18.09
C SER A 424 -10.48 -4.92 18.12
N LEU A 425 -9.90 -5.84 17.37
CA LEU A 425 -8.48 -5.89 17.02
C LEU A 425 -8.00 -4.58 16.36
N GLU A 426 -8.93 -3.75 15.84
CA GLU A 426 -8.69 -2.43 15.27
C GLU A 426 -8.87 -1.28 16.28
N ALA A 427 -9.27 -1.55 17.52
CA ALA A 427 -9.49 -0.52 18.54
C ALA A 427 -8.16 0.08 19.02
N VAL A 428 -7.81 1.24 18.45
CA VAL A 428 -6.56 1.95 18.78
C VAL A 428 -6.61 2.54 20.19
N GLY A 429 -5.60 2.22 21.01
CA GLY A 429 -5.32 2.91 22.28
C GLY A 429 -5.88 2.26 23.55
N PHE A 430 -6.76 1.27 23.45
CA PHE A 430 -7.36 0.60 24.62
C PHE A 430 -6.30 -0.05 25.53
N MET A 431 -5.47 -0.92 24.97
CA MET A 431 -4.38 -1.57 25.71
C MET A 431 -3.30 -0.59 26.19
N ALA A 432 -3.04 0.47 25.42
CA ALA A 432 -2.05 1.48 25.79
C ALA A 432 -2.44 2.22 27.08
N VAL A 433 -3.73 2.57 27.22
CA VAL A 433 -4.24 3.21 28.45
C VAL A 433 -4.10 2.27 29.64
N ILE A 434 -4.52 1.01 29.52
CA ILE A 434 -4.43 0.02 30.60
C ILE A 434 -2.97 -0.20 31.02
N ALA A 435 -2.08 -0.44 30.05
CA ALA A 435 -0.67 -0.64 30.30
C ALA A 435 -0.02 0.57 30.99
N THR A 436 -0.37 1.79 30.56
CA THR A 436 0.12 3.03 31.19
C THR A 436 -0.32 3.13 32.66
N ARG A 437 -1.55 2.76 32.98
CA ARG A 437 -2.09 2.83 34.35
C ARG A 437 -1.45 1.78 35.27
N LEU A 438 -1.21 0.58 34.76
CA LEU A 438 -0.48 -0.47 35.50
C LEU A 438 1.00 -0.11 35.68
N ALA A 439 1.65 0.44 34.65
CA ALA A 439 3.03 0.90 34.71
C ALA A 439 3.23 2.02 35.75
N ALA A 440 2.26 2.93 35.90
CA ALA A 440 2.28 3.96 36.95
C ALA A 440 2.27 3.40 38.39
N LYS A 441 1.89 2.13 38.56
CA LYS A 441 1.98 1.37 39.82
C LYS A 441 3.19 0.42 39.87
N GLY A 442 4.09 0.50 38.89
CA GLY A 442 5.22 -0.42 38.78
C GLY A 442 4.77 -1.86 38.55
N ILE A 443 3.63 -2.08 37.89
CA ILE A 443 3.14 -3.40 37.49
C ILE A 443 3.50 -3.59 36.01
N GLY A 444 4.41 -4.53 35.73
CA GLY A 444 4.63 -4.97 34.35
C GLY A 444 3.41 -5.73 33.86
N CYS A 445 2.91 -5.42 32.67
CA CYS A 445 1.82 -6.17 32.06
C CYS A 445 2.24 -6.66 30.68
N ASN A 446 2.02 -7.95 30.41
CA ASN A 446 2.22 -8.53 29.08
C ASN A 446 0.84 -8.71 28.43
N PRO A 447 0.43 -7.81 27.52
CA PRO A 447 -0.87 -7.90 26.87
C PRO A 447 -0.88 -8.99 25.79
N VAL A 448 -2.00 -9.70 25.69
CA VAL A 448 -2.26 -10.72 24.66
C VAL A 448 -3.69 -10.51 24.16
N SER A 449 -3.83 -10.13 22.90
CA SER A 449 -5.13 -9.95 22.25
C SER A 449 -5.65 -11.26 21.66
N GLY A 450 -6.77 -11.75 22.19
CA GLY A 450 -7.53 -12.83 21.60
C GLY A 450 -8.63 -12.28 20.68
N PHE A 451 -9.21 -13.13 19.84
CA PHE A 451 -10.30 -12.72 18.94
C PHE A 451 -11.56 -12.25 19.69
N TYR A 452 -11.83 -12.80 20.88
CA TYR A 452 -13.03 -12.48 21.66
C TYR A 452 -12.77 -11.50 22.80
N HIS A 453 -11.60 -11.60 23.42
CA HIS A 453 -11.21 -10.81 24.59
C HIS A 453 -9.72 -10.52 24.55
N ASP A 454 -9.35 -9.36 25.07
CA ASP A 454 -7.97 -9.07 25.44
C ASP A 454 -7.65 -9.65 26.82
N HIS A 455 -6.42 -10.09 26.98
CA HIS A 455 -5.89 -10.62 28.23
C HIS A 455 -4.63 -9.87 28.61
N ILE A 456 -4.38 -9.74 29.91
CA ILE A 456 -3.10 -9.26 30.43
C ILE A 456 -2.53 -10.30 31.40
N PHE A 457 -1.23 -10.53 31.28
CA PHE A 457 -0.49 -11.32 32.25
C PHE A 457 0.27 -10.38 33.18
N VAL A 458 -0.07 -10.43 34.46
CA VAL A 458 0.50 -9.60 35.52
C VAL A 458 1.30 -10.47 36.50
N PRO A 459 2.38 -9.95 37.14
CA PRO A 459 3.18 -10.71 38.07
C PRO A 459 2.34 -11.37 39.16
N LEU A 460 2.67 -12.62 39.51
CA LEU A 460 2.02 -13.33 40.60
C LEU A 460 2.12 -12.53 41.91
N GLY A 461 1.01 -12.36 42.61
CA GLY A 461 0.90 -11.56 43.83
C GLY A 461 0.54 -10.09 43.59
N ARG A 462 0.38 -9.65 42.33
CA ARG A 462 -0.06 -8.28 41.96
C ARG A 462 -1.45 -8.26 41.33
N GLU A 463 -2.19 -9.37 41.31
CA GLU A 463 -3.50 -9.49 40.67
C GLU A 463 -4.60 -8.63 41.32
N GLU A 464 -4.59 -8.49 42.64
CA GLU A 464 -5.55 -7.66 43.37
C GLU A 464 -5.31 -6.17 43.08
N GLU A 465 -4.05 -5.73 43.17
CA GLU A 465 -3.68 -4.34 42.84
C GLU A 465 -3.96 -4.02 41.36
N SER A 466 -3.69 -4.96 40.46
CA SER A 466 -4.04 -4.81 39.04
C SER A 466 -5.56 -4.66 38.85
N SER A 467 -6.35 -5.46 39.58
CA SER A 467 -7.81 -5.38 39.57
C SER A 467 -8.32 -4.03 40.06
N GLU A 468 -7.75 -3.50 41.14
CA GLU A 468 -8.11 -2.17 41.66
C GLU A 468 -7.83 -1.06 40.63
N VAL A 469 -6.70 -1.14 39.92
CA VAL A 469 -6.35 -0.20 38.85
C VAL A 469 -7.38 -0.22 37.73
N LEU A 470 -7.81 -1.42 37.29
CA LEU A 470 -8.81 -1.58 36.22
C LEU A 470 -10.19 -1.04 36.65
N VAL A 471 -10.62 -1.36 37.88
CA VAL A 471 -11.91 -0.88 38.43
C VAL A 471 -11.91 0.65 38.52
N ARG A 472 -10.83 1.23 39.02
CA ARG A 472 -10.69 2.69 39.14
C ARG A 472 -10.69 3.37 37.78
N LEU A 473 -9.97 2.81 36.81
CA LEU A 473 -9.94 3.31 35.44
C LEU A 473 -11.34 3.33 34.82
N ALA A 474 -12.11 2.25 34.99
CA ALA A 474 -13.47 2.15 34.47
C ALA A 474 -14.40 3.18 35.13
N ALA A 475 -14.29 3.38 36.46
CA ALA A 475 -15.07 4.36 37.20
C ALA A 475 -14.79 5.81 36.75
N GLU A 476 -13.51 6.20 36.64
CA GLU A 476 -13.11 7.53 36.17
C GLU A 476 -13.68 7.82 34.77
N LYS A 477 -13.65 6.83 33.87
CA LYS A 477 -14.16 7.01 32.51
C LYS A 477 -15.69 7.03 32.42
N ARG A 478 -16.40 6.35 33.33
CA ARG A 478 -17.86 6.49 33.45
C ARG A 478 -18.25 7.91 33.85
N GLU A 479 -17.60 8.48 34.86
CA GLU A 479 -17.88 9.85 35.32
C GLU A 479 -17.58 10.93 34.26
N GLU A 480 -16.53 10.75 33.45
CA GLU A 480 -16.22 11.64 32.32
C GLU A 480 -17.29 11.56 31.22
N THR A 481 -17.82 10.36 30.95
CA THR A 481 -18.84 10.15 29.92
C THR A 481 -20.22 10.67 30.36
N GLU A 482 -20.52 10.67 31.65
CA GLU A 482 -21.78 11.21 32.19
C GLU A 482 -21.79 12.75 32.30
N LYS A 483 -20.62 13.40 32.28
CA LYS A 483 -20.47 14.87 32.33
C LYS A 483 -20.35 15.53 30.95
N ALA A 484 -20.09 14.75 29.91
CA ALA A 484 -19.98 15.17 28.51
C ALA A 484 -21.32 14.98 27.79
#